data_AF-A0A955QLA1-F1
#
_entry.id   AF-A0A955QLA1-F1
#
_cell.length_a   1.000
_cell.length_b   1.000
_cell.length_c   1.000
_cell.angle_alpha   90.00
_cell.angle_beta   90.00
_cell.angle_gamma   90.00
#
_symmetry.space_group_name_H-M   'P 1'
#
loop_
_entity.id
_entity.type
_entity.pdbx_description
1 polymer ?
#
loop_
_entity_poly.entity_id
_entity_poly.type
_entity_poly.pdbx_seq_one_letter_code
_entity_poly.pdbx_strand_id
1 'polypeptide(L)'
;MKSVITMASILVLGLGSLAAWGMAEDNTPFASNVDPSTGVIQVPANYREWPTLGTWAHAKVEGPPGIQEFHVVYTQPETINYYQAKGRFPDGAVLVKELLNTETMPMTTGPAVGHGTAIKGWFVLV
;
A
#
# COMPACT_ATOMS: atom_id res chain seq x y z
N MET A 1 -29.78 29.50 72.05
CA MET A 1 -30.79 28.42 72.16
C MET A 1 -30.68 27.58 70.89
N LYS A 2 -29.97 26.43 70.93
CA LYS A 2 -30.46 25.04 70.66
C LYS A 2 -31.34 24.98 69.38
N SER A 3 -30.96 24.36 68.25
CA SER A 3 -30.64 22.92 67.96
C SER A 3 -30.03 22.82 66.53
N VAL A 4 -28.93 22.14 66.16
CA VAL A 4 -28.57 20.69 66.10
C VAL A 4 -29.05 19.93 64.83
N ILE A 5 -28.06 19.59 63.95
CA ILE A 5 -27.84 18.35 63.12
C ILE A 5 -28.80 18.15 61.91
N THR A 6 -28.39 17.87 60.65
CA THR A 6 -27.54 16.77 60.14
C THR A 6 -27.09 17.00 58.68
N MET A 7 -25.96 16.39 58.35
CA MET A 7 -25.28 16.23 57.06
C MET A 7 -26.12 15.51 55.98
N ALA A 8 -26.00 15.94 54.72
CA ALA A 8 -26.35 15.11 53.57
C ALA A 8 -25.30 15.30 52.46
N SER A 9 -24.35 14.37 52.40
CA SER A 9 -23.37 14.23 51.35
C SER A 9 -24.07 13.93 50.02
N ILE A 10 -23.92 14.80 49.02
CA ILE A 10 -24.35 14.48 47.65
C ILE A 10 -23.17 13.84 46.92
N LEU A 11 -23.43 12.58 46.57
CA LEU A 11 -22.61 11.63 45.84
C LEU A 11 -22.22 12.20 44.47
N VAL A 12 -20.92 12.39 44.23
CA VAL A 12 -20.38 12.64 42.88
C VAL A 12 -20.42 11.32 42.12
N LEU A 13 -21.50 11.09 41.36
CA LEU A 13 -21.58 9.99 40.39
C LEU A 13 -21.06 10.49 39.06
N GLY A 14 -19.89 9.97 38.68
CA GLY A 14 -19.27 10.21 37.39
C GLY A 14 -20.17 9.81 36.23
N LEU A 15 -20.34 10.73 35.29
CA LEU A 15 -20.71 10.45 33.91
C LEU A 15 -19.67 11.12 32.99
N GLY A 16 -18.40 10.82 33.23
CA GLY A 16 -17.40 10.89 32.17
C GLY A 16 -17.53 9.61 31.36
N SER A 17 -18.15 9.67 30.18
CA SER A 17 -17.99 8.74 29.03
C SER A 17 -19.11 8.97 28.00
N LEU A 18 -19.11 10.10 27.29
CA LEU A 18 -19.85 10.21 26.01
C LEU A 18 -18.90 10.35 24.81
N ALA A 19 -17.60 10.20 25.02
CA ALA A 19 -16.59 10.22 23.95
C ALA A 19 -16.00 8.82 23.74
N ALA A 20 -16.84 7.88 23.32
CA ALA A 20 -16.38 6.61 22.76
C ALA A 20 -17.49 5.98 21.91
N TRP A 21 -17.99 6.73 20.92
CA TRP A 21 -18.43 6.05 19.71
C TRP A 21 -17.17 5.55 19.04
N GLY A 22 -16.84 4.30 19.36
CA GLY A 22 -15.74 3.59 18.74
C GLY A 22 -15.87 3.77 17.24
N MET A 23 -14.82 4.32 16.63
CA MET A 23 -14.51 4.00 15.25
C MET A 23 -14.42 2.48 15.23
N ALA A 24 -15.43 1.82 14.69
CA ALA A 24 -15.26 0.45 14.27
C ALA A 24 -14.16 0.51 13.21
N GLU A 25 -12.94 0.17 13.60
CA GLU A 25 -11.87 -0.15 12.67
C GLU A 25 -12.44 -1.28 11.83
N ASP A 26 -12.69 -1.00 10.55
CA ASP A 26 -13.22 -1.98 9.61
C ASP A 26 -12.12 -3.04 9.47
N ASN A 27 -12.22 -4.08 10.30
CA ASN A 27 -11.29 -5.20 10.40
C ASN A 27 -11.41 -6.07 9.15
N THR A 28 -11.15 -5.48 7.99
CA THR A 28 -10.88 -6.21 6.77
C THR A 28 -9.38 -6.52 6.77
N PRO A 29 -8.98 -7.77 7.06
CA PRO A 29 -7.57 -8.11 7.22
C PRO A 29 -6.80 -8.05 5.90
N PHE A 30 -7.48 -7.87 4.77
CA PHE A 30 -6.89 -7.88 3.44
C PHE A 30 -7.31 -6.67 2.62
N ALA A 31 -6.42 -6.25 1.73
CA ALA A 31 -6.74 -5.26 0.70
C ALA A 31 -7.89 -5.76 -0.20
N SER A 32 -8.62 -4.81 -0.80
CA SER A 32 -9.83 -5.08 -1.58
C SER A 32 -9.63 -5.98 -2.82
N ASN A 33 -8.39 -6.24 -3.21
CA ASN A 33 -8.03 -7.12 -4.31
C ASN A 33 -7.87 -8.59 -3.89
N VAL A 34 -8.14 -8.94 -2.64
CA VAL A 34 -8.13 -10.32 -2.14
C VAL A 34 -9.54 -10.75 -1.81
N ASP A 35 -9.96 -11.89 -2.34
CA ASP A 35 -11.19 -12.54 -1.90
C ASP A 35 -10.97 -13.14 -0.50
N PRO A 36 -11.66 -12.66 0.55
CA PRO A 36 -11.44 -13.11 1.92
C PRO A 36 -11.89 -14.56 2.17
N SER A 37 -12.75 -15.11 1.32
CA SER A 37 -13.27 -16.47 1.46
C SER A 37 -12.39 -17.51 0.76
N THR A 38 -11.78 -17.14 -0.36
CA THR A 38 -10.98 -18.07 -1.19
C THR A 38 -9.48 -17.79 -1.14
N GLY A 39 -9.07 -16.59 -0.71
CA GLY A 39 -7.69 -16.12 -0.76
C GLY A 39 -7.20 -15.80 -2.18
N VAL A 40 -8.08 -15.79 -3.18
CA VAL A 40 -7.71 -15.46 -4.55
C VAL A 40 -7.31 -13.98 -4.64
N ILE A 41 -6.11 -13.73 -5.17
CA ILE A 41 -5.55 -12.39 -5.36
C ILE A 41 -5.79 -11.94 -6.79
N GLN A 42 -6.38 -10.76 -6.94
CA GLN A 42 -6.53 -10.06 -8.21
C GLN A 42 -5.50 -8.93 -8.33
N VAL A 43 -5.21 -8.52 -9.56
CA VAL A 43 -4.46 -7.28 -9.80
C VAL A 43 -5.36 -6.10 -9.36
N PRO A 44 -4.92 -5.25 -8.42
CA PRO A 44 -5.71 -4.11 -7.96
C PRO A 44 -6.08 -3.19 -9.13
N ALA A 45 -7.30 -2.65 -9.15
CA ALA A 45 -7.62 -1.59 -10.10
C ALA A 45 -6.75 -0.35 -9.84
N ASN A 46 -6.38 0.37 -10.90
CA ASN A 46 -5.65 1.65 -10.83
C ASN A 46 -4.30 1.60 -10.06
N TYR A 47 -3.67 0.43 -9.89
CA TYR A 47 -2.37 0.32 -9.20
C TYR A 47 -1.27 1.22 -9.79
N ARG A 48 -1.40 1.65 -11.05
CA ARG A 48 -0.45 2.59 -11.70
C ARG A 48 -0.55 4.03 -11.19
N GLU A 49 -1.62 4.36 -10.48
CA GLU A 49 -1.74 5.65 -9.78
C GLU A 49 -0.97 5.64 -8.46
N TRP A 50 -0.57 4.45 -7.98
CA TRP A 50 0.23 4.33 -6.79
C TRP A 50 1.68 4.76 -7.04
N PRO A 51 2.42 5.17 -5.99
CA PRO A 51 3.84 5.45 -6.12
C PRO A 51 4.62 4.20 -6.54
N THR A 52 5.63 4.42 -7.39
CA THR A 52 6.60 3.38 -7.70
C THR A 52 7.66 3.29 -6.60
N LEU A 53 7.98 2.07 -6.18
CA LEU A 53 9.13 1.78 -5.31
C LEU A 53 10.44 1.67 -6.12
N GLY A 54 10.36 1.63 -7.45
CA GLY A 54 11.50 1.56 -8.34
C GLY A 54 11.23 0.73 -9.60
N THR A 55 12.12 0.91 -10.58
CA THR A 55 12.12 0.19 -11.85
C THR A 55 13.44 -0.54 -12.03
N TRP A 56 13.36 -1.83 -12.37
CA TRP A 56 14.50 -2.66 -12.72
C TRP A 56 14.49 -2.94 -14.22
N ALA A 57 15.67 -2.91 -14.85
CA ALA A 57 15.83 -3.24 -16.26
C ALA A 57 16.57 -4.57 -16.38
N HIS A 58 16.00 -5.51 -17.13
CA HIS A 58 16.72 -6.69 -17.57
C HIS A 58 17.41 -6.39 -18.89
N ALA A 59 18.73 -6.35 -18.88
CA ALA A 59 19.51 -6.19 -20.11
C ALA A 59 19.38 -7.44 -21.00
N LYS A 60 19.49 -7.26 -22.31
CA LYS A 60 19.70 -8.37 -23.23
C LYS A 60 21.06 -9.00 -22.96
N VAL A 61 21.08 -10.33 -22.89
CA VAL A 61 22.31 -11.12 -22.70
C VAL A 61 22.92 -11.57 -24.02
N GLU A 62 22.18 -11.46 -25.13
CA GLU A 62 22.61 -11.81 -26.48
C GLU A 62 22.14 -10.76 -27.50
N GLY A 63 22.91 -10.62 -28.58
CA GLY A 63 22.61 -9.69 -29.68
C GLY A 63 23.04 -8.24 -29.41
N PRO A 64 22.52 -7.27 -30.19
CA PRO A 64 22.84 -5.87 -30.00
C PRO A 64 22.45 -5.36 -28.60
N PRO A 65 23.17 -4.36 -28.05
CA PRO A 65 22.84 -3.77 -26.76
C PRO A 65 21.38 -3.33 -26.66
N GLY A 66 20.74 -3.63 -25.55
CA GLY A 66 19.38 -3.19 -25.29
C GLY A 66 18.78 -3.78 -24.03
N ILE A 67 17.53 -3.39 -23.79
CA ILE A 67 16.73 -3.90 -22.68
C ILE A 67 15.81 -5.00 -23.21
N GLN A 68 15.67 -6.07 -22.44
CA GLN A 68 14.80 -7.20 -22.70
C GLN A 68 13.42 -6.98 -22.05
N GLU A 69 13.39 -6.49 -20.82
CA GLU A 69 12.18 -6.24 -20.02
C GLU A 69 12.41 -5.12 -19.00
N PHE A 70 11.34 -4.41 -18.63
CA PHE A 70 11.29 -3.58 -17.42
C PHE A 70 10.38 -4.20 -16.38
N HIS A 71 10.79 -4.12 -15.12
CA HIS A 71 9.99 -4.50 -13.96
C HIS A 71 9.75 -3.26 -13.09
N VAL A 72 8.51 -2.78 -13.05
CA VAL A 72 8.13 -1.62 -12.23
C VAL A 72 7.36 -2.11 -11.01
N VAL A 73 7.78 -1.67 -9.82
CA VAL A 73 7.13 -2.08 -8.56
C VAL A 73 6.32 -0.91 -8.01
N TYR A 74 5.08 -1.18 -7.60
CA TYR A 74 4.14 -0.22 -7.03
C TYR A 74 3.64 -0.70 -5.67
N THR A 75 3.30 0.23 -4.78
CA THR A 75 2.59 -0.06 -3.52
C THR A 75 1.74 1.12 -3.09
N GLN A 76 0.75 0.88 -2.23
CA GLN A 76 -0.17 1.90 -1.73
C GLN A 76 0.58 3.04 -1.00
N PRO A 77 0.16 4.31 -1.14
CA PRO A 77 0.77 5.44 -0.42
C PRO A 77 0.83 5.24 1.11
N GLU A 78 -0.21 4.65 1.68
CA GLU A 78 -0.36 4.39 3.11
C GLU A 78 0.67 3.35 3.59
N THR A 79 0.96 2.35 2.74
CA THR A 79 2.01 1.35 2.98
C THR A 79 3.39 2.02 3.07
N ILE A 80 3.68 3.00 2.21
CA ILE A 80 4.93 3.76 2.25
C ILE A 80 5.03 4.55 3.55
N ASN A 81 3.97 5.28 3.91
CA ASN A 81 3.92 6.07 5.15
C ASN A 81 4.13 5.18 6.38
N TYR A 82 3.47 4.02 6.42
CA TYR A 82 3.62 3.06 7.51
C TYR A 82 5.05 2.52 7.58
N TYR A 83 5.61 2.10 6.44
CA TYR A 83 6.97 1.58 6.37
C TYR A 83 7.99 2.62 6.84
N GLN A 84 7.87 3.88 6.40
CA GLN A 84 8.75 4.97 6.84
C GLN A 84 8.67 5.21 8.34
N ALA A 85 7.48 5.09 8.94
CA ALA A 85 7.28 5.30 10.37
C ALA A 85 7.70 4.10 11.24
N LYS A 86 7.62 2.87 10.72
CA LYS A 86 7.74 1.62 11.51
C LYS A 86 8.88 0.70 11.07
N GLY A 87 9.51 0.95 9.93
CA GLY A 87 10.59 0.13 9.37
C GLY A 87 10.16 -1.26 8.88
N ARG A 88 8.85 -1.50 8.74
CA ARG A 88 8.28 -2.77 8.29
C ARG A 88 7.01 -2.53 7.50
N PHE A 89 6.66 -3.47 6.62
CA PHE A 89 5.38 -3.42 5.91
C PHE A 89 4.23 -3.65 6.89
N PRO A 90 3.10 -2.94 6.75
CA PRO A 90 1.88 -3.27 7.47
C PRO A 90 1.30 -4.59 6.94
N ASP A 91 0.47 -5.24 7.75
CA ASP A 91 -0.31 -6.39 7.28
C ASP A 91 -1.27 -5.94 6.18
N GLY A 92 -1.42 -6.76 5.14
CA GLY A 92 -2.24 -6.42 3.96
C GLY A 92 -1.58 -5.43 3.00
N ALA A 93 -0.28 -5.13 3.16
CA ALA A 93 0.48 -4.35 2.21
C ALA A 93 0.51 -5.02 0.83
N VAL A 94 0.06 -4.33 -0.21
CA VAL A 94 0.06 -4.87 -1.57
C VAL A 94 1.25 -4.36 -2.36
N LEU A 95 1.99 -5.26 -2.99
CA LEU A 95 3.00 -4.94 -3.98
C LEU A 95 2.58 -5.47 -5.35
N VAL A 96 2.55 -4.59 -6.34
CA VAL A 96 2.33 -4.96 -7.74
C VAL A 96 3.64 -4.80 -8.49
N LYS A 97 4.18 -5.89 -9.01
CA LYS A 97 5.30 -5.89 -9.94
C LYS A 97 4.76 -6.04 -11.36
N GLU A 98 4.72 -4.94 -12.10
CA GLU A 98 4.37 -4.90 -13.52
C GLU A 98 5.59 -5.24 -14.39
N LEU A 99 5.41 -6.14 -15.34
CA LEU A 99 6.40 -6.49 -16.35
C LEU A 99 6.01 -5.84 -17.67
N LEU A 100 6.93 -5.10 -18.27
CA LEU A 100 6.76 -4.49 -19.59
C LEU A 100 7.72 -5.15 -20.58
N ASN A 101 7.20 -5.45 -21.77
CA ASN A 101 8.05 -5.64 -22.94
C ASN A 101 8.81 -4.34 -23.23
N THR A 102 9.92 -4.44 -23.96
CA THR A 102 10.75 -3.27 -24.27
C THR A 102 11.20 -3.24 -25.71
N GLU A 103 11.37 -2.03 -26.22
CA GLU A 103 12.06 -1.76 -27.47
C GLU A 103 13.31 -0.94 -27.19
N THR A 104 14.34 -1.10 -28.01
CA THR A 104 15.57 -0.32 -27.92
C THR A 104 15.86 0.30 -29.28
N MET A 105 16.10 1.61 -29.28
CA MET A 105 16.34 2.37 -30.50
C MET A 105 17.29 3.55 -30.26
N PRO A 106 17.91 4.11 -31.31
CA PRO A 106 18.62 5.38 -31.21
C PRO A 106 17.65 6.52 -30.88
N MET A 107 18.02 7.34 -29.90
CA MET A 107 17.32 8.58 -29.55
C MET A 107 18.33 9.72 -29.36
N THR A 108 17.87 10.94 -29.16
CA THR A 108 18.74 12.11 -28.92
C THR A 108 19.62 11.97 -27.67
N THR A 109 19.24 11.10 -26.73
CA THR A 109 19.98 10.80 -25.50
C THR A 109 20.98 9.64 -25.63
N GLY A 110 21.07 8.99 -26.79
CA GLY A 110 22.07 7.94 -27.04
C GLY A 110 21.67 6.94 -28.14
N PRO A 111 22.63 6.13 -28.63
CA PRO A 111 22.39 5.22 -29.74
C PRO A 111 21.57 3.97 -29.38
N ALA A 112 21.41 3.65 -28.10
CA ALA A 112 20.66 2.47 -27.63
C ALA A 112 19.85 2.83 -26.37
N VAL A 113 18.67 3.42 -26.58
CA VAL A 113 17.76 3.82 -25.49
C VAL A 113 16.60 2.84 -25.44
N GLY A 114 16.44 2.18 -24.29
CA GLY A 114 15.35 1.25 -24.02
C GLY A 114 14.13 1.95 -23.43
N HIS A 115 12.93 1.60 -23.89
CA HIS A 115 11.68 2.06 -23.28
C HIS A 115 10.66 0.90 -23.17
N GLY A 116 9.77 1.00 -22.18
CA GLY A 116 8.69 0.03 -21.99
C GLY A 116 7.59 0.22 -23.03
N THR A 117 7.02 -0.88 -23.52
CA THR A 117 5.94 -0.89 -24.51
C THR A 117 4.67 -1.50 -23.92
N ALA A 118 4.33 -2.73 -24.31
CA ALA A 118 3.15 -3.43 -23.85
C ALA A 118 3.39 -4.17 -22.54
N ILE A 119 2.33 -4.35 -21.76
CA ILE A 119 2.36 -5.18 -20.57
C ILE A 119 2.61 -6.63 -20.97
N LYS A 120 3.58 -7.25 -20.31
CA LYS A 120 3.84 -8.68 -20.41
C LYS A 120 3.13 -9.46 -19.31
N GLY A 121 2.98 -8.88 -18.12
CA GLY A 121 2.22 -9.49 -17.02
C GLY A 121 2.44 -8.80 -15.69
N TRP A 122 1.97 -9.45 -14.62
CA TRP A 122 2.07 -8.96 -13.25
C TRP A 122 2.45 -10.08 -12.28
N PHE A 123 3.11 -9.69 -11.20
CA PHE A 123 3.12 -10.44 -9.96
C PHE A 123 2.52 -9.56 -8.87
N VAL A 124 1.62 -10.13 -8.06
CA VAL A 124 1.00 -9.43 -6.93
C VAL A 124 1.36 -10.18 -5.67
N LEU A 125 1.87 -9.46 -4.68
CA LEU A 125 2.12 -9.94 -3.33
C LEU A 125 1.24 -9.15 -2.37
N VAL A 126 0.65 -9.86 -1.40
CA VAL A 126 -0.12 -9.31 -0.28
C VAL A 126 0.42 -9.91 1.01
#